data_AF-A0A962GI68-F1
#
_entry.id   AF-A0A962GI68-F1
#
_cell.length_a   1.000
_cell.length_b   1.000
_cell.length_c   1.000
_cell.angle_alpha   90.00
_cell.angle_beta   90.00
_cell.angle_gamma   90.00
#
_symmetry.space_group_name_H-M   'P 1'
#
loop_
_entity.id
_entity.type
_entity.pdbx_description
1 polymer ?
#
loop_
_entity_poly.entity_id
_entity_poly.type
_entity_poly.pdbx_seq_one_letter_code
_entity_poly.pdbx_strand_id
1 'polypeptide(L)'
;MKLPKKLELLIESGFWPNKQNVNQQYIESLVNLESLKTLIPDEIQIYFYNPPFYTVKESIEFGNDYWNWPEVKPSLSEIDIDKTLIIGDFGLGSDTLLALDYSKSMISPSVIRFKWFDENPIKNNKWLVVCESFDEFLKKLKIET
;
A
#
# COMPACT_ATOMS: atom_id res chain seq x y z
N MET A 1 -5.94 5.30 -13.85
CA MET A 1 -5.97 3.82 -13.89
C MET A 1 -7.34 3.34 -13.38
N LYS A 2 -7.79 2.12 -13.72
CA LYS A 2 -9.03 1.56 -13.15
C LYS A 2 -8.70 0.79 -11.86
N LEU A 3 -9.53 0.93 -10.84
CA LEU A 3 -9.36 0.16 -9.60
C LEU A 3 -9.62 -1.33 -9.88
N PRO A 4 -9.00 -2.25 -9.13
CA PRO A 4 -9.38 -3.66 -9.19
C PRO A 4 -10.86 -3.80 -8.81
N LYS A 5 -11.62 -4.64 -9.52
CA LYS A 5 -13.07 -4.81 -9.27
C LYS A 5 -13.39 -5.12 -7.81
N LYS A 6 -12.57 -5.93 -7.15
CA LYS A 6 -12.75 -6.23 -5.72
C LYS A 6 -12.56 -5.01 -4.83
N LEU A 7 -11.62 -4.12 -5.15
CA LEU A 7 -11.46 -2.87 -4.40
C LEU A 7 -12.69 -1.97 -4.58
N GLU A 8 -13.22 -1.88 -5.81
CA GLU A 8 -14.47 -1.15 -6.09
C GLU A 8 -15.62 -1.71 -5.24
N LEU A 9 -15.79 -3.04 -5.20
CA LEU A 9 -16.82 -3.70 -4.39
C LEU A 9 -16.65 -3.47 -2.88
N LEU A 10 -15.40 -3.52 -2.36
CA LEU A 10 -15.14 -3.22 -0.94
C LEU A 10 -15.46 -1.77 -0.59
N ILE A 11 -15.20 -0.83 -1.52
CA ILE A 11 -15.56 0.59 -1.34
C ILE A 11 -17.08 0.75 -1.36
N GLU A 12 -17.77 0.13 -2.33
CA GLU A 12 -19.23 0.20 -2.47
C GLU A 12 -19.97 -0.44 -1.30
N SER A 13 -19.44 -1.54 -0.73
CA SER A 13 -20.01 -2.20 0.44
C SER A 13 -19.79 -1.45 1.76
N GLY A 14 -18.91 -0.44 1.76
CA GLY A 14 -18.49 0.27 2.96
C GLY A 14 -17.49 -0.48 3.83
N PHE A 15 -16.98 -1.63 3.38
CA PHE A 15 -15.91 -2.34 4.07
C PHE A 15 -14.59 -1.56 3.99
N TRP A 16 -14.24 -1.04 2.80
CA TRP A 16 -13.04 -0.23 2.65
C TRP A 16 -13.23 1.14 3.33
N PRO A 17 -12.19 1.69 3.99
CA PRO A 17 -12.34 2.95 4.70
C PRO A 17 -12.73 4.11 3.79
N ASN A 18 -13.55 4.99 4.32
CA ASN A 18 -13.95 6.26 3.74
C ASN A 18 -13.53 7.41 4.69
N LYS A 19 -13.78 8.66 4.29
CA LYS A 19 -13.37 9.85 5.07
C LYS A 19 -13.92 9.89 6.51
N GLN A 20 -15.02 9.21 6.79
CA GLN A 20 -15.69 9.22 8.09
C GLN A 20 -15.10 8.18 9.06
N ASN A 21 -14.57 7.06 8.55
CA ASN A 21 -14.11 5.94 9.36
C ASN A 21 -12.64 5.57 9.16
N VAL A 22 -11.87 6.28 8.30
CA VAL A 22 -10.46 5.98 8.04
C VAL A 22 -9.63 5.91 9.33
N ASN A 23 -9.86 6.82 10.26
CA ASN A 23 -9.15 6.86 11.55
C ASN A 23 -9.59 5.77 12.54
N GLN A 24 -10.73 5.10 12.32
CA GLN A 24 -11.19 4.02 13.20
C GLN A 24 -10.23 2.82 13.16
N GLN A 25 -9.46 2.68 12.08
CA GLN A 25 -8.44 1.64 11.93
C GLN A 25 -7.34 1.70 13.00
N TYR A 26 -7.08 2.88 13.60
CA TYR A 26 -6.15 2.99 14.73
C TYR A 26 -6.66 2.34 16.01
N ILE A 27 -7.99 2.15 16.12
CA ILE A 27 -8.64 1.48 17.25
C ILE A 27 -8.89 0.01 16.89
N GLU A 28 -9.39 -0.24 15.69
CA GLU A 28 -9.77 -1.57 15.22
C GLU A 28 -9.28 -1.78 13.78
N SER A 29 -8.22 -2.57 13.64
CA SER A 29 -7.67 -2.93 12.33
C SER A 29 -8.69 -3.73 11.50
N LEU A 30 -8.82 -3.38 10.22
CA LEU A 30 -9.62 -4.17 9.25
C LEU A 30 -9.00 -5.53 8.93
N VAL A 31 -7.73 -5.72 9.28
CA VAL A 31 -6.96 -6.92 8.99
C VAL A 31 -6.62 -7.63 10.29
N ASN A 32 -6.90 -8.93 10.32
CA ASN A 32 -6.50 -9.79 11.42
C ASN A 32 -4.96 -9.93 11.48
N LEU A 33 -4.38 -9.74 12.67
CA LEU A 33 -2.93 -9.75 12.91
C LEU A 33 -2.25 -11.06 12.46
N GLU A 34 -2.86 -12.22 12.69
CA GLU A 34 -2.26 -13.52 12.32
C GLU A 34 -2.13 -13.65 10.81
N SER A 35 -3.16 -13.21 10.07
CA SER A 35 -3.17 -13.23 8.60
C SER A 35 -2.17 -12.24 8.03
N LEU A 36 -2.04 -11.06 8.65
CA LEU A 36 -1.00 -10.10 8.30
C LEU A 36 0.41 -10.66 8.56
N LYS A 37 0.68 -11.21 9.75
CA LYS A 37 1.99 -11.77 10.10
C LYS A 37 2.40 -12.94 9.22
N THR A 38 1.44 -13.69 8.69
CA THR A 38 1.71 -14.74 7.70
C THR A 38 2.17 -14.15 6.36
N LEU A 39 1.66 -12.98 5.98
CA LEU A 39 1.97 -12.33 4.71
C LEU A 39 3.20 -11.41 4.79
N ILE A 40 3.30 -10.61 5.84
CA ILE A 40 4.34 -9.61 6.08
C ILE A 40 4.74 -9.72 7.56
N PRO A 41 5.65 -10.63 7.91
CA PRO A 41 6.00 -10.94 9.31
C PRO A 41 6.52 -9.74 10.11
N ASP A 42 7.06 -8.74 9.44
CA ASP A 42 7.66 -7.56 10.07
C ASP A 42 6.61 -6.54 10.54
N GLU A 43 5.38 -6.60 10.00
CA GLU A 43 4.35 -5.57 10.22
C GLU A 43 3.27 -6.05 11.19
N ILE A 44 2.63 -5.14 11.91
CA ILE A 44 1.60 -5.48 12.93
C ILE A 44 0.20 -4.98 12.60
N GLN A 45 0.08 -4.05 11.65
CA GLN A 45 -1.20 -3.51 11.20
C GLN A 45 -1.08 -3.03 9.76
N ILE A 46 -2.20 -2.97 9.05
CA ILE A 46 -2.31 -2.22 7.79
C ILE A 46 -3.33 -1.10 8.02
N TYR A 47 -2.98 0.10 7.61
CA TYR A 47 -3.87 1.24 7.58
C TYR A 47 -4.20 1.56 6.13
N PHE A 48 -5.42 1.21 5.70
CA PHE A 48 -5.86 1.48 4.34
C PHE A 48 -6.29 2.94 4.20
N TYR A 49 -5.86 3.60 3.14
CA TYR A 49 -6.28 4.96 2.82
C TYR A 49 -7.69 4.95 2.21
N ASN A 50 -8.43 6.05 2.40
CA ASN A 50 -9.72 6.22 1.73
C ASN A 50 -9.54 6.75 0.30
N PRO A 51 -10.44 6.42 -0.64
CA PRO A 51 -10.46 7.07 -1.95
C PRO A 51 -10.80 8.58 -1.85
N PRO A 52 -10.40 9.40 -2.84
CA PRO A 52 -9.63 9.03 -4.03
C PRO A 52 -8.17 8.68 -3.69
N PHE A 53 -7.65 7.63 -4.35
CA PHE A 53 -6.25 7.25 -4.26
C PHE A 53 -5.41 8.05 -5.25
N TYR A 54 -4.12 8.14 -4.96
CA TYR A 54 -3.17 8.86 -5.79
C TYR A 54 -1.99 7.99 -6.16
N THR A 55 -1.47 8.23 -7.35
CA THR A 55 -0.21 7.67 -7.79
C THR A 55 0.96 8.25 -7.01
N VAL A 56 2.10 7.58 -7.03
CA VAL A 56 3.35 8.13 -6.49
C VAL A 56 3.67 9.47 -7.15
N LYS A 57 3.48 9.60 -8.47
CA LYS A 57 3.66 10.86 -9.18
C LYS A 57 2.75 11.97 -8.67
N GLU A 58 1.44 11.74 -8.56
CA GLU A 58 0.50 12.74 -8.03
C GLU A 58 0.87 13.13 -6.60
N SER A 59 1.31 12.17 -5.77
CA SER A 59 1.78 12.45 -4.41
C SER A 59 3.01 13.36 -4.38
N ILE A 60 3.95 13.18 -5.32
CA ILE A 60 5.11 14.07 -5.50
C ILE A 60 4.65 15.46 -5.94
N GLU A 61 3.73 15.55 -6.91
CA GLU A 61 3.20 16.80 -7.44
C GLU A 61 2.42 17.62 -6.39
N PHE A 62 1.79 16.96 -5.42
CA PHE A 62 1.18 17.62 -4.26
C PHE A 62 2.19 18.14 -3.23
N GLY A 63 3.49 17.90 -3.42
CA GLY A 63 4.55 18.41 -2.55
C GLY A 63 4.75 17.59 -1.27
N ASN A 64 4.49 16.27 -1.30
CA ASN A 64 4.80 15.41 -0.17
C ASN A 64 6.33 15.24 -0.03
N ASP A 65 6.90 15.79 1.05
CA ASP A 65 8.33 15.78 1.32
C ASP A 65 8.93 14.38 1.52
N TYR A 66 8.11 13.37 1.83
CA TYR A 66 8.53 11.97 1.93
C TYR A 66 9.38 11.52 0.74
N TRP A 67 9.00 11.94 -0.47
CA TRP A 67 9.67 11.54 -1.71
C TRP A 67 11.04 12.21 -1.92
N ASN A 68 11.34 13.27 -1.17
CA ASN A 68 12.61 13.98 -1.22
C ASN A 68 13.64 13.42 -0.23
N TRP A 69 13.24 12.50 0.66
CA TRP A 69 14.15 11.91 1.64
C TRP A 69 15.28 11.13 0.94
N PRO A 70 16.55 11.33 1.33
CA PRO A 70 17.69 10.62 0.75
C PRO A 70 17.56 9.10 0.76
N GLU A 71 16.84 8.56 1.74
CA GLU A 71 16.60 7.14 1.96
C GLU A 71 15.45 6.58 1.11
N VAL A 72 14.59 7.44 0.57
CA VAL A 72 13.43 7.06 -0.25
C VAL A 72 13.70 7.32 -1.73
N LYS A 73 14.25 8.49 -2.05
CA LYS A 73 14.44 8.97 -3.42
C LYS A 73 15.12 7.97 -4.37
N PRO A 74 16.16 7.21 -3.96
CA PRO A 74 16.78 6.21 -4.83
C PRO A 74 15.82 5.11 -5.30
N SER A 75 14.89 4.70 -4.44
CA SER A 75 13.92 3.62 -4.71
C SER A 75 12.86 4.00 -5.75
N LEU A 76 12.68 5.29 -6.05
CA LEU A 76 11.75 5.75 -7.09
C LEU A 76 12.12 5.20 -8.47
N SER A 77 13.39 4.81 -8.67
CA SER A 77 13.85 4.17 -9.91
C SER A 77 13.42 2.70 -10.05
N GLU A 78 12.89 2.08 -8.99
CA GLU A 78 12.47 0.67 -8.99
C GLU A 78 11.02 0.46 -9.42
N ILE A 79 10.24 1.54 -9.49
CA ILE A 79 8.81 1.53 -9.81
C ILE A 79 8.48 2.50 -10.94
N ASP A 80 7.35 2.26 -11.61
CA ASP A 80 6.77 3.23 -12.55
C ASP A 80 5.84 4.16 -11.75
N ILE A 81 6.31 5.37 -11.42
CA ILE A 81 5.60 6.29 -10.53
C ILE A 81 4.23 6.74 -11.06
N ASP A 82 4.00 6.68 -12.37
CA ASP A 82 2.70 6.96 -13.01
C ASP A 82 1.73 5.77 -12.86
N LYS A 83 2.24 4.58 -12.53
CA LYS A 83 1.50 3.32 -12.44
C LYS A 83 1.49 2.67 -11.05
N THR A 84 2.10 3.30 -10.06
CA THR A 84 2.05 2.86 -8.67
C THR A 84 1.02 3.67 -7.89
N LEU A 85 -0.09 3.05 -7.54
CA LEU A 85 -1.22 3.68 -6.83
C LEU A 85 -1.13 3.39 -5.33
N ILE A 86 -1.01 4.42 -4.50
CA ILE A 86 -0.87 4.28 -3.05
C ILE A 86 -2.24 4.00 -2.43
N ILE A 87 -2.35 2.91 -1.66
CA ILE A 87 -3.61 2.45 -1.07
C ILE A 87 -3.57 2.33 0.46
N GLY A 88 -2.43 2.56 1.09
CA GLY A 88 -2.28 2.53 2.54
C GLY A 88 -0.84 2.58 2.99
N ASP A 89 -0.65 2.31 4.28
CA ASP A 89 0.64 2.11 4.93
C ASP A 89 0.51 1.07 6.06
N PHE A 90 1.56 0.89 6.87
CA PHE A 90 1.56 -0.01 8.04
C PHE A 90 1.42 0.75 9.38
N GLY A 91 0.82 1.94 9.32
CA GLY A 91 0.48 2.80 10.44
C GLY A 91 1.63 3.64 11.01
N LEU A 92 1.35 4.29 12.15
CA LEU A 92 2.20 5.33 12.71
C LEU A 92 3.62 4.84 13.00
N GLY A 93 4.60 5.57 12.48
CA GLY A 93 6.03 5.31 12.71
C GLY A 93 6.66 4.25 11.81
N SER A 94 5.88 3.56 10.97
CA SER A 94 6.45 2.62 9.99
C SER A 94 6.97 3.34 8.74
N ASP A 95 6.33 4.46 8.33
CA ASP A 95 6.61 5.21 7.10
C ASP A 95 6.78 4.30 5.85
N THR A 96 6.10 3.15 5.89
CA THR A 96 6.18 2.05 4.92
C THR A 96 4.89 2.08 4.11
N LEU A 97 4.99 2.51 2.85
CA LEU A 97 3.84 2.60 1.98
C LEU A 97 3.41 1.23 1.45
N LEU A 98 2.09 1.07 1.24
CA LEU A 98 1.45 -0.04 0.55
C LEU A 98 0.80 0.48 -0.74
N ALA A 99 1.09 -0.15 -1.87
CA ALA A 99 0.63 0.30 -3.18
C ALA A 99 0.22 -0.84 -4.11
N LEU A 100 -0.58 -0.49 -5.12
CA LEU A 100 -0.85 -1.32 -6.28
C LEU A 100 0.11 -0.95 -7.40
N ASP A 101 0.83 -1.94 -7.94
CA ASP A 101 1.69 -1.77 -9.10
C ASP A 101 1.01 -2.27 -10.37
N TYR A 102 0.70 -1.33 -11.26
CA TYR A 102 0.09 -1.58 -12.56
C TYR A 102 1.11 -1.76 -13.70
N SER A 103 2.41 -1.75 -13.41
CA SER A 103 3.48 -1.84 -14.41
C SER A 103 3.35 -3.07 -15.32
N LYS A 104 2.94 -4.21 -14.76
CA LYS A 104 2.78 -5.50 -15.46
C LYS A 104 1.35 -5.78 -15.92
N SER A 105 0.35 -5.28 -15.22
CA SER A 105 -1.06 -5.63 -15.48
C SER A 105 -2.04 -4.53 -15.08
N MET A 106 -2.86 -4.12 -16.04
CA MET A 106 -3.91 -3.11 -15.83
C MET A 106 -5.16 -3.65 -15.13
N ILE A 107 -5.32 -4.97 -15.08
CA ILE A 107 -6.54 -5.64 -14.56
C ILE A 107 -6.31 -6.40 -13.26
N SER A 108 -5.06 -6.79 -13.00
CA SER A 108 -4.66 -7.59 -11.86
C SER A 108 -3.31 -7.06 -11.35
N PRO A 109 -3.28 -5.82 -10.83
CA PRO A 109 -2.05 -5.21 -10.38
C PRO A 109 -1.48 -5.98 -9.18
N SER A 110 -0.15 -6.02 -9.10
CA SER A 110 0.54 -6.60 -7.95
C SER A 110 0.40 -5.69 -6.74
N VAL A 111 0.51 -6.25 -5.54
CA VAL A 111 0.59 -5.46 -4.31
C VAL A 111 2.04 -5.36 -3.92
N ILE A 112 2.55 -4.14 -3.78
CA ILE A 112 3.92 -3.85 -3.37
C ILE A 112 3.92 -3.05 -2.08
N ARG A 113 5.01 -3.18 -1.33
CA ARG A 113 5.29 -2.33 -0.17
C ARG A 113 6.68 -1.73 -0.27
N PHE A 114 6.86 -0.55 0.26
CA PHE A 114 8.21 -0.08 0.57
C PHE A 114 8.79 -0.92 1.71
N LYS A 115 10.11 -1.07 1.82
CA LYS A 115 10.75 -1.70 2.98
C LYS A 115 11.97 -0.90 3.38
N TRP A 116 12.00 -0.50 4.65
CA TRP A 116 13.16 0.07 5.32
C TRP A 116 14.14 -1.03 5.71
N PHE A 117 15.44 -0.78 5.48
CA PHE A 117 16.54 -1.62 5.94
C PHE A 117 17.48 -0.78 6.80
N ASP A 118 17.77 -1.26 8.02
CA ASP A 118 18.61 -0.54 8.99
C ASP A 118 20.05 -0.35 8.50
N GLU A 119 20.59 -1.38 7.82
CA GLU A 119 21.92 -1.30 7.25
C GLU A 119 21.87 -0.48 5.96
N ASN A 120 22.53 0.69 5.95
CA ASN A 120 22.65 1.56 4.78
C ASN A 120 21.32 1.82 4.03
N PRO A 121 20.35 2.49 4.68
CA PRO A 121 18.99 2.65 4.15
C PRO A 121 18.95 3.28 2.75
N ILE A 122 19.83 4.23 2.46
CA ILE A 122 19.96 4.87 1.14
C ILE A 122 20.18 3.85 0.00
N LYS A 123 20.88 2.75 0.28
CA LYS A 123 21.18 1.72 -0.73
C LYS A 123 20.24 0.52 -0.68
N ASN A 124 19.70 0.22 0.49
CA ASN A 124 19.03 -1.04 0.74
C ASN A 124 17.51 -0.93 0.78
N ASN A 125 16.97 0.27 1.07
CA ASN A 125 15.55 0.53 0.98
C ASN A 125 15.02 0.30 -0.43
N LYS A 126 13.91 -0.42 -0.54
CA LYS A 126 13.39 -0.87 -1.83
C LYS A 126 11.91 -1.22 -1.77
N TRP A 127 11.31 -1.32 -2.94
CA TRP A 127 9.97 -1.86 -3.12
C TRP A 127 10.01 -3.39 -3.19
N LEU A 128 9.13 -4.04 -2.43
CA LEU A 128 8.98 -5.48 -2.40
C LEU A 128 7.57 -5.86 -2.84
N VAL A 129 7.49 -6.90 -3.68
CA VAL A 129 6.22 -7.54 -4.01
C VAL A 129 5.72 -8.30 -2.79
N VAL A 130 4.49 -8.00 -2.37
CA VAL A 130 3.75 -8.69 -1.32
C VAL A 130 2.94 -9.84 -1.92
N CYS A 131 2.19 -9.55 -2.97
CA CYS A 131 1.40 -10.50 -3.75
C CYS A 131 1.45 -10.14 -5.23
N GLU A 132 1.33 -11.14 -6.10
CA GLU A 132 1.36 -10.92 -7.55
C GLU A 132 0.05 -10.29 -8.06
N SER A 133 -1.01 -10.32 -7.24
CA SER A 133 -2.30 -9.66 -7.52
C SER A 133 -2.98 -9.13 -6.26
N PHE A 134 -3.82 -8.11 -6.43
CA PHE A 134 -4.71 -7.61 -5.37
C PHE A 134 -5.68 -8.69 -4.85
N ASP A 135 -6.17 -9.55 -5.72
CA ASP A 135 -7.05 -10.66 -5.35
C ASP A 135 -6.36 -11.68 -4.42
N GLU A 136 -5.10 -12.02 -4.71
CA GLU A 136 -4.29 -12.87 -3.84
C GLU A 136 -4.04 -12.20 -2.49
N PHE A 137 -3.77 -10.88 -2.49
CA PHE A 137 -3.59 -10.10 -1.27
C PHE A 137 -4.82 -10.17 -0.35
N LEU A 138 -6.01 -9.89 -0.87
CA LEU A 138 -7.26 -10.00 -0.10
C LEU A 138 -7.47 -11.42 0.43
N LYS A 139 -7.22 -12.44 -0.40
CA LYS A 139 -7.33 -13.85 0.02
C LYS A 139 -6.40 -14.18 1.17
N LYS A 140 -5.13 -13.76 1.13
CA LYS A 140 -4.17 -14.01 2.21
C LYS A 140 -4.51 -13.25 3.48
N LEU A 141 -5.13 -12.09 3.37
CA LEU A 141 -5.66 -11.32 4.50
C LEU A 141 -7.01 -11.82 5.02
N LYS A 142 -7.62 -12.82 4.36
CA LYS A 142 -8.96 -13.34 4.66
C LYS A 142 -10.04 -12.25 4.62
N ILE A 143 -9.89 -11.30 3.69
CA ILE A 143 -10.90 -10.29 3.39
C ILE A 143 -11.80 -10.84 2.29
N GLU A 144 -13.09 -10.95 2.59
CA GLU A 144 -14.11 -11.43 1.65
C GLU A 144 -14.88 -10.25 1.04
N THR A 145 -15.21 -10.37 -0.24
CA THR A 145 -16.05 -9.45 -1.03
C THR A 145 -17.37 -10.09 -1.37
#